data_AF-A0A928FL02-F1
#
_entry.id   AF-A0A928FL02-F1
#
_cell.length_a   1.000
_cell.length_b   1.000
_cell.length_c   1.000
_cell.angle_alpha   90.00
_cell.angle_beta   90.00
_cell.angle_gamma   90.00
#
_symmetry.space_group_name_H-M   'P 1'
#
loop_
_entity.id
_entity.type
_entity.pdbx_description
1 polymer ?
#
loop_
_entity_poly.entity_id
_entity_poly.type
_entity_poly.pdbx_seq_one_letter_code
_entity_poly.pdbx_strand_id
1 'polypeptide(L)'
;MIDISKDKYLRKNEFRYNTNPEVKNPRGEGHIGYVTVRHKKHSKINIVTHAQNFYGESTYPLKKNPNVSKPSNRISRVSVPVWEKNSYLKDKPQGDWKMSKEDRKTIRKINKKYANKDKK
;
A
#
# COMPACT_ATOMS: atom_id res chain seq x y z
N MET A 1 -4.55 25.05 -19.08
CA MET A 1 -4.91 23.65 -19.39
C MET A 1 -4.09 22.75 -18.48
N ILE A 2 -4.73 21.93 -17.64
CA ILE A 2 -4.02 20.99 -16.76
C ILE A 2 -3.62 19.80 -17.63
N ASP A 3 -2.33 19.70 -17.93
CA ASP A 3 -1.76 18.57 -18.67
C ASP A 3 -1.82 17.32 -17.78
N ILE A 4 -2.81 16.47 -18.05
CA ILE A 4 -3.03 15.22 -17.34
C ILE A 4 -2.04 14.19 -17.91
N SER A 5 -0.78 14.27 -17.49
CA SER A 5 0.27 13.31 -17.88
C SER A 5 -0.20 11.86 -17.69
N LYS A 6 0.09 11.02 -18.70
CA LYS A 6 -0.32 9.61 -18.84
C LYS A 6 0.29 8.66 -17.78
N ASP A 7 0.98 9.16 -16.76
CA ASP A 7 1.67 8.36 -15.73
C ASP A 7 0.80 8.02 -14.51
N LYS A 8 -0.54 7.98 -14.67
CA LYS A 8 -1.48 7.87 -13.55
C LYS A 8 -1.48 6.51 -12.81
N TYR A 9 -0.91 5.45 -13.39
CA TYR A 9 -0.90 4.11 -12.78
C TYR A 9 0.42 3.39 -13.05
N LEU A 10 0.96 2.71 -12.03
CA LEU A 10 2.10 1.83 -12.22
C LEU A 10 1.75 0.73 -13.24
N ARG A 11 2.67 0.45 -14.18
CA ARG A 11 2.53 -0.71 -15.11
C ARG A 11 2.44 -2.03 -14.35
N LYS A 12 3.07 -2.11 -13.17
CA LYS A 12 2.98 -3.23 -12.22
C LYS A 12 2.97 -2.70 -10.80
N ASN A 13 1.95 -3.07 -10.04
CA ASN A 13 1.94 -2.85 -8.59
C ASN A 13 3.00 -3.73 -7.93
N GLU A 14 3.59 -3.25 -6.86
CA GLU A 14 4.71 -3.91 -6.19
C GLU A 14 4.71 -3.62 -4.70
N PHE A 15 5.43 -4.42 -3.92
CA PHE A 15 5.61 -4.18 -2.50
C PHE A 15 6.96 -3.52 -2.25
N ARG A 16 6.97 -2.53 -1.38
CA ARG A 16 8.19 -1.84 -0.93
C ARG A 16 8.20 -1.70 0.58
N TYR A 17 9.40 -1.78 1.14
CA TYR A 17 9.58 -1.46 2.56
C TYR A 17 9.52 0.04 2.74
N ASN A 18 8.59 0.51 3.57
CA ASN A 18 8.38 1.90 3.92
C ASN A 18 9.13 2.22 5.21
N THR A 19 10.11 3.12 5.14
CA THR A 19 10.95 3.56 6.25
C THR A 19 10.45 4.85 6.89
N ASN A 20 9.26 5.35 6.53
CA ASN A 20 8.71 6.56 7.12
C ASN A 20 8.65 6.42 8.67
N PRO A 21 9.30 7.34 9.42
CA PRO A 21 9.38 7.24 10.87
C PRO A 21 8.01 7.36 11.58
N GLU A 22 7.06 8.08 10.98
CA GLU A 22 5.72 8.32 11.56
C GLU A 22 4.86 7.05 11.61
N VAL A 23 5.25 6.02 10.87
CA VAL A 23 4.47 4.81 10.65
C VAL A 23 5.22 3.59 11.14
N LYS A 24 6.25 3.78 11.96
CA LYS A 24 6.97 2.66 12.54
C LYS A 24 6.07 1.91 13.51
N ASN A 25 6.26 0.59 13.56
CA ASN A 25 5.66 -0.23 14.59
C ASN A 25 6.31 0.07 15.98
N PRO A 26 5.76 -0.44 17.10
CA PRO A 26 6.33 -0.21 18.43
C PRO A 26 7.78 -0.68 18.61
N ARG A 27 8.32 -1.51 17.70
CA ARG A 27 9.71 -1.96 17.67
C ARG A 27 10.63 -1.07 16.83
N GLY A 28 10.11 0.05 16.31
CA GLY A 28 10.84 0.98 15.47
C GLY A 28 11.01 0.52 14.01
N GLU A 29 10.35 -0.57 13.61
CA GLU A 29 10.45 -1.11 12.25
C GLU A 29 9.38 -0.49 11.35
N GLY A 30 9.75 -0.20 10.11
CA GLY A 30 8.82 0.23 9.07
C GLY A 30 7.85 -0.87 8.63
N HIS A 31 6.90 -0.49 7.76
CA HIS A 31 5.90 -1.40 7.22
C HIS A 31 6.13 -1.74 5.76
N ILE A 32 5.47 -2.79 5.27
CA ILE A 32 5.39 -3.05 3.83
C ILE A 32 4.24 -2.26 3.22
N GLY A 33 4.56 -1.40 2.26
CA GLY A 33 3.61 -0.69 1.42
C GLY A 33 3.40 -1.39 0.09
N TYR A 34 2.15 -1.65 -0.27
CA TYR A 34 1.76 -2.07 -1.61
C TYR A 34 1.54 -0.84 -2.48
N VAL A 35 2.47 -0.59 -3.39
CA VAL A 35 2.51 0.59 -4.25
C VAL A 35 1.59 0.38 -5.44
N THR A 36 0.63 1.28 -5.63
CA THR A 36 -0.38 1.20 -6.70
C THR A 36 -0.27 2.31 -7.73
N VAL A 37 0.28 3.47 -7.34
CA VAL A 37 0.51 4.62 -8.22
C VAL A 37 1.83 5.26 -7.84
N ARG A 38 2.57 5.75 -8.84
CA ARG A 38 3.69 6.67 -8.64
C ARG A 38 3.41 7.96 -9.35
N HIS A 39 3.68 9.08 -8.69
CA HIS A 39 3.50 10.40 -9.27
C HIS A 39 4.53 11.38 -8.68
N LYS A 40 5.45 11.84 -9.53
CA LYS A 40 6.56 12.73 -9.14
C LYS A 40 7.34 12.14 -7.96
N LYS A 41 7.46 12.89 -6.85
CA LYS A 41 8.17 12.51 -5.62
C LYS A 41 7.32 11.68 -4.64
N HIS A 42 6.11 11.29 -5.03
CA HIS A 42 5.18 10.56 -4.17
C HIS A 42 4.64 9.30 -4.83
N SER A 43 4.20 8.37 -3.99
CA SER A 43 3.58 7.12 -4.37
C SER A 43 2.31 6.91 -3.58
N LYS A 44 1.25 6.41 -4.22
CA LYS A 44 0.04 5.99 -3.51
C LYS A 44 0.19 4.54 -3.09
N ILE A 45 0.21 4.30 -1.78
CA ILE A 45 0.46 3.00 -1.19
C ILE A 45 -0.69 2.57 -0.28
N ASN A 46 -0.87 1.26 -0.14
CA ASN A 46 -1.67 0.67 0.94
C ASN A 46 -0.71 -0.09 1.87
N ILE A 47 -0.71 0.24 3.16
CA ILE A 47 0.16 -0.41 4.14
C ILE A 47 -0.40 -1.79 4.48
N VAL A 48 0.44 -2.82 4.44
CA VAL A 48 0.09 -4.16 4.94
C VAL A 48 0.31 -4.20 6.44
N THR A 49 -0.72 -4.63 7.17
CA THR A 49 -0.73 -4.66 8.64
C THR A 49 -1.57 -5.83 9.15
N HIS A 50 -1.55 -6.06 10.46
CA HIS A 50 -2.49 -6.94 11.15
C HIS A 50 -3.48 -6.17 12.03
N ALA A 51 -3.30 -4.85 12.20
CA ALA A 51 -4.17 -4.01 13.00
C ALA A 51 -5.53 -3.81 12.31
N GLN A 52 -6.62 -3.74 13.08
CA GLN A 52 -7.95 -3.48 12.53
C GLN A 52 -8.09 -2.03 12.03
N ASN A 53 -7.38 -1.09 12.64
CA ASN A 53 -7.34 0.32 12.24
C ASN A 53 -5.90 0.75 11.97
N PHE A 54 -5.72 1.66 11.01
CA PHE A 54 -4.44 2.27 10.67
C PHE A 54 -4.70 3.70 10.17
N TYR A 55 -3.95 4.69 10.66
CA TYR A 55 -4.21 6.13 10.46
C TYR A 55 -5.64 6.57 10.84
N GLY A 56 -6.21 6.02 11.91
CA GLY A 56 -7.59 6.35 12.32
C GLY A 56 -8.69 5.81 11.40
N GLU A 57 -8.34 5.08 10.34
CA GLU A 57 -9.29 4.47 9.41
C GLU A 57 -9.27 2.95 9.54
N SER A 58 -10.42 2.32 9.25
CA SER A 58 -10.51 0.86 9.21
C SER A 58 -9.66 0.28 8.08
N THR A 59 -8.99 -0.82 8.40
CA THR A 59 -8.23 -1.62 7.45
C THR A 59 -9.11 -2.73 6.89
N TYR A 60 -8.75 -3.24 5.72
CA TYR A 60 -9.51 -4.26 5.00
C TYR A 60 -8.79 -5.61 5.05
N PRO A 61 -9.47 -6.69 5.44
CA PRO A 61 -8.85 -8.01 5.48
C PRO A 61 -8.48 -8.49 4.07
N LEU A 62 -7.33 -9.14 3.98
CA LEU A 62 -6.86 -9.86 2.80
C LEU A 62 -7.26 -11.32 2.92
N LYS A 63 -7.58 -11.95 1.78
CA LYS A 63 -7.88 -13.38 1.73
C LYS A 63 -6.64 -14.25 1.93
N LYS A 64 -5.48 -13.79 1.48
CA LYS A 64 -4.20 -14.49 1.61
C LYS A 64 -3.14 -13.57 2.19
N ASN A 65 -2.23 -14.14 2.99
CA ASN A 65 -1.03 -13.43 3.40
C ASN A 65 -0.19 -13.12 2.14
N PRO A 66 0.13 -11.84 1.86
CA PRO A 66 0.91 -11.48 0.69
C PRO A 66 2.39 -11.84 0.83
N ASN A 67 2.91 -12.07 2.05
CA ASN A 67 4.27 -12.55 2.25
C ASN A 67 4.33 -14.08 2.02
N VAL A 68 4.92 -14.50 0.90
CA VAL A 68 4.97 -15.91 0.52
C VAL A 68 6.06 -16.69 1.26
N SER A 69 7.12 -16.03 1.72
CA SER A 69 8.24 -16.69 2.40
C SER A 69 8.01 -16.83 3.91
N LYS A 70 7.12 -16.02 4.49
CA LYS A 70 6.75 -16.08 5.93
C LYS A 70 5.23 -16.18 6.09
N PRO A 71 4.66 -17.40 5.98
CA PRO A 71 3.25 -17.60 6.30
C PRO A 71 2.99 -17.24 7.75
N SER A 72 1.80 -16.70 8.01
CA SER A 72 1.37 -16.26 9.34
C SER A 72 -0.09 -16.61 9.48
N ASN A 73 -0.47 -17.10 10.67
CA ASN A 73 -1.86 -17.43 10.99
C ASN A 73 -2.70 -16.16 11.24
N ARG A 74 -2.05 -15.00 11.42
CA ARG A 74 -2.75 -13.73 11.61
C ARG A 74 -3.31 -13.25 10.26
N ILE A 75 -4.58 -12.87 10.26
CA ILE A 75 -5.22 -12.25 9.09
C ILE A 75 -4.41 -11.02 8.69
N SER A 76 -3.91 -11.04 7.46
CA SER A 76 -3.25 -9.87 6.86
C SER A 76 -4.32 -8.88 6.43
N ARG A 77 -4.03 -7.59 6.57
CA ARG A 77 -4.96 -6.49 6.28
C ARG A 77 -4.23 -5.41 5.50
N VAL A 78 -4.98 -4.58 4.80
CA VAL A 78 -4.45 -3.39 4.11
C VAL A 78 -5.11 -2.13 4.61
N SER A 79 -4.33 -1.07 4.78
CA SER A 79 -4.87 0.25 5.05
C SER A 79 -5.64 0.81 3.85
N VAL A 80 -6.39 1.89 4.10
CA VAL A 80 -6.79 2.84 3.07
C VAL A 80 -5.55 3.38 2.32
N PRO A 81 -5.69 3.84 1.07
CA PRO A 81 -4.54 4.33 0.34
C PRO A 81 -4.06 5.67 0.91
N VAL A 82 -2.75 5.81 1.05
CA VAL A 82 -2.10 7.05 1.49
C VAL A 82 -1.03 7.47 0.48
N TRP A 83 -0.78 8.78 0.40
CA TRP A 83 0.36 9.30 -0.35
C TRP A 83 1.60 9.24 0.51
N GLU A 84 2.63 8.59 0.00
CA GLU A 84 3.91 8.45 0.69
C GLU A 84 5.04 9.06 -0.15
N LYS A 85 6.03 9.67 0.50
CA LYS A 85 7.21 10.18 -0.21
C LYS A 85 8.02 9.02 -0.76
N ASN A 86 8.45 9.10 -2.02
CA ASN A 86 9.27 8.06 -2.64
C ASN A 86 10.59 7.83 -1.90
N SER A 87 11.14 8.87 -1.25
CA SER A 87 12.35 8.79 -0.43
C SER A 87 12.21 7.87 0.79
N TYR A 88 10.99 7.57 1.23
CA TYR A 88 10.74 6.64 2.33
C TYR A 88 10.49 5.21 1.84
N LEU A 89 10.38 4.99 0.53
CA LEU A 89 10.19 3.65 -0.03
C LEU A 89 11.52 3.10 -0.50
N LYS A 90 11.96 1.96 0.04
CA LYS A 90 13.17 1.31 -0.44
C LYS A 90 13.12 1.06 -1.95
N ASP A 91 14.25 1.28 -2.61
CA ASP A 91 14.35 1.19 -4.07
C ASP A 91 14.10 -0.21 -4.62
N LYS A 92 14.50 -1.23 -3.84
CA LYS A 92 14.31 -2.63 -4.19
C LYS A 92 12.91 -3.11 -3.77
N PRO A 93 12.10 -3.61 -4.71
CA PRO A 93 10.84 -4.27 -4.38
C PRO A 93 11.05 -5.50 -3.50
N GLN A 94 10.04 -5.84 -2.70
CA GLN A 94 10.03 -7.05 -1.90
C GLN A 94 9.58 -8.23 -2.78
N GLY A 95 10.55 -8.99 -3.31
CA GLY A 95 10.30 -10.08 -4.27
C GLY A 95 9.42 -11.21 -3.72
N ASP A 96 9.54 -11.50 -2.43
CA ASP A 96 8.76 -12.54 -1.74
C ASP A 96 7.32 -12.10 -1.43
N TRP A 97 6.93 -10.90 -1.85
CA TRP A 97 5.60 -10.37 -1.58
C TRP A 97 4.76 -10.36 -2.85
N LYS A 98 3.61 -11.04 -2.80
CA LYS A 98 2.72 -11.22 -3.94
C LYS A 98 1.26 -11.07 -3.53
N MET A 99 0.59 -10.10 -4.14
CA MET A 99 -0.83 -9.88 -3.91
C MET A 99 -1.66 -10.85 -4.78
N SER A 100 -2.63 -11.52 -4.18
CA SER A 100 -3.52 -12.43 -4.90
C SER A 100 -4.34 -11.68 -5.96
N LYS A 101 -4.80 -12.38 -7.01
CA LYS A 101 -5.64 -11.75 -8.05
C LYS A 101 -6.92 -11.14 -7.46
N GLU A 102 -7.52 -11.81 -6.49
CA GLU A 102 -8.75 -11.37 -5.83
C GLU A 102 -8.50 -10.14 -4.95
N ASP A 103 -7.48 -10.18 -4.11
CA ASP A 103 -7.13 -9.06 -3.23
C ASP A 103 -6.73 -7.82 -4.04
N ARG A 104 -6.07 -7.99 -5.19
CA ARG A 104 -5.79 -6.88 -6.11
C ARG A 104 -7.07 -6.18 -6.60
N LYS A 105 -8.13 -6.93 -6.91
CA LYS A 105 -9.42 -6.35 -7.29
C LYS A 105 -10.04 -5.58 -6.14
N THR A 106 -9.98 -6.12 -4.93
CA THR A 106 -10.48 -5.47 -3.70
C THR A 106 -9.74 -4.16 -3.43
N ILE A 107 -8.41 -4.17 -3.45
CA ILE A 107 -7.58 -2.97 -3.26
C ILE A 107 -7.91 -1.91 -4.31
N ARG A 108 -8.11 -2.30 -5.58
CA ARG A 108 -8.50 -1.35 -6.63
C ARG A 108 -9.84 -0.68 -6.34
N LYS A 109 -10.83 -1.42 -5.82
CA LYS A 109 -12.13 -0.86 -5.42
C LYS A 109 -11.98 0.12 -4.25
N ILE A 110 -11.20 -0.25 -3.22
CA ILE A 110 -10.88 0.62 -2.08
C ILE A 110 -10.21 1.90 -2.59
N ASN A 111 -9.17 1.78 -3.42
CA ASN A 111 -8.42 2.94 -3.90
C ASN A 111 -9.28 3.87 -4.75
N LYS A 112 -10.21 3.33 -5.56
CA LYS A 112 -11.19 4.13 -6.31
C LYS A 112 -12.15 4.87 -5.38
N LYS A 113 -12.64 4.23 -4.30
CA LYS A 113 -13.52 4.85 -3.31
C LYS A 113 -12.86 6.07 -2.66
N TYR A 114 -11.60 5.94 -2.25
CA TYR A 114 -10.87 7.02 -1.58
C TYR A 114 -10.35 8.09 -2.55
N ALA A 115 -10.00 7.73 -3.80
CA ALA A 115 -9.66 8.74 -4.81
C ALA A 115 -10.82 9.71 -5.16
N ASN A 116 -12.07 9.30 -4.92
CA ASN A 116 -13.23 10.17 -5.07
C ASN A 116 -13.47 11.06 -3.83
N LYS A 117 -12.98 10.65 -2.65
CA LYS A 117 -13.03 11.47 -1.44
C LYS A 117 -12.01 12.61 -1.52
N ASP A 118 -10.80 12.34 -2.02
CA ASP A 118 -9.73 13.35 -2.20
C ASP A 118 -10.10 14.51 -3.16
N LYS A 119 -11.23 14.43 -3.86
CA LYS A 119 -11.72 15.43 -4.83
C LYS A 119 -12.84 16.33 -4.30
N LYS A 120 -13.38 16.03 -3.12
CA LYS A 120 -14.39 16.85 -2.45
C LYS A 120 -13.71 17.76 -1.44
#